data_AF-A0A1G9SCJ7-F1
#
_entry.id   AF-A0A1G9SCJ7-F1
#
_cell.length_a   1.000
_cell.length_b   1.000
_cell.length_c   1.000
_cell.angle_alpha   90.00
_cell.angle_beta   90.00
_cell.angle_gamma   90.00
#
_symmetry.space_group_name_H-M   'P 1'
#
loop_
_entity.id
_entity.type
_entity.pdbx_description
1 polymer ?
#
loop_
_entity_poly.entity_id
_entity_poly.type
_entity_poly.pdbx_seq_one_letter_code
_entity_poly.pdbx_strand_id
1 'polypeptide(L)'
;MTASTGNQHTDPTYECELPDGTVYRVVPPEVGVPVIRKWLEHDWPMTVKEGLTLRDQLGWESDPEDPTLFTTNHNIKEADSWIIDINDEVNSFRISLASFAPIDADAETTPITRCAYNEYVELLTSVYGLGRSADDDDSSSTRWLFPSQSSLRIGMTGSVLTCTINSPAANYAAAAEAELLEWEAADDGDEKSGWIVIAGGDRVMDDERCCECMVYERELPDGTVFRVVPPEVGVPVIRLWLEHEWPMSVREGLELRDRLGWRSSPTMETMFTTGHDLGGKDAYFIDLKGQVNSFHMGLASRIPKASAPPEAAVLVRRAYGQYVEVLAGLYGAGTTKHSRGRNGPQESTTWVLPNGASLRLGTVGRVLSITVDSPATAPGCAPA
;
A
#
# COMPACT_ATOMS: atom_id res chain seq x y z
N MET A 1 21.91 -42.23 5.65
CA MET A 1 21.73 -41.45 6.90
C MET A 1 22.33 -40.08 6.66
N THR A 2 21.53 -39.14 6.18
CA THR A 2 21.95 -37.74 6.00
C THR A 2 21.13 -36.93 6.98
N ALA A 3 21.81 -36.41 7.99
CA ALA A 3 21.22 -35.59 9.03
C ALA A 3 20.69 -34.30 8.41
N SER A 4 19.38 -34.08 8.54
CA SER A 4 18.75 -32.79 8.30
C SER A 4 19.10 -31.90 9.48
N THR A 5 19.99 -30.93 9.28
CA THR A 5 20.25 -29.87 10.25
C THR A 5 19.09 -28.88 10.21
N GLY A 6 18.01 -29.21 10.92
CA GLY A 6 16.99 -28.23 11.28
C GLY A 6 17.57 -27.29 12.34
N ASN A 7 17.79 -26.03 11.98
CA ASN A 7 18.10 -24.96 12.92
C ASN A 7 16.85 -24.67 13.77
N GLN A 8 16.54 -25.53 14.74
CA GLN A 8 15.66 -25.17 15.86
C GLN A 8 16.56 -24.65 16.96
N HIS A 9 16.65 -23.33 17.09
CA HIS A 9 17.31 -22.72 18.23
C HIS A 9 16.38 -22.85 19.44
N THR A 10 16.64 -23.84 20.29
CA THR A 10 15.87 -24.10 21.51
C THR A 10 16.51 -23.33 22.68
N ASP A 11 16.07 -22.09 22.90
CA ASP A 11 16.37 -21.37 24.14
C ASP A 11 15.15 -21.49 25.09
N PRO A 12 15.28 -22.20 26.23
CA PRO A 12 14.18 -22.39 27.17
C PRO A 12 13.67 -21.09 27.80
N THR A 13 14.38 -19.98 27.67
CA THR A 13 13.93 -18.63 28.09
C THR A 13 12.73 -18.15 27.28
N TYR A 14 12.62 -18.62 26.03
CA TYR A 14 11.61 -18.19 25.06
C TYR A 14 10.56 -19.27 24.76
N GLU A 15 10.48 -20.30 25.60
CA GLU A 15 9.51 -21.38 25.45
C GLU A 15 8.73 -21.61 26.76
N CYS A 16 7.44 -21.94 26.66
CA CYS A 16 6.68 -22.50 27.79
C CYS A 16 5.74 -23.61 27.35
N GLU A 17 5.51 -24.57 28.24
CA GLU A 17 4.48 -25.58 28.08
C GLU A 17 3.13 -25.02 28.48
N LEU A 18 2.14 -25.16 27.60
CA LEU A 18 0.76 -24.77 27.83
C LEU A 18 -0.01 -25.89 28.54
N PRO A 19 -1.14 -25.59 29.19
CA PRO A 19 -1.96 -26.59 29.91
C PRO A 19 -2.43 -27.78 29.06
N ASP A 20 -2.52 -27.60 27.73
CA ASP A 20 -2.91 -28.64 26.77
C ASP A 20 -1.73 -29.53 26.32
N GLY A 21 -0.52 -29.28 26.83
CA GLY A 21 0.71 -30.00 26.51
C GLY A 21 1.40 -29.50 25.23
N THR A 22 0.92 -28.44 24.60
CA THR A 22 1.62 -27.78 23.49
C THR A 22 2.72 -26.85 24.02
N VAL A 23 3.70 -26.54 23.17
CA VAL A 23 4.80 -25.63 23.54
C VAL A 23 4.63 -24.32 22.78
N TYR A 24 4.42 -23.24 23.51
CA TYR A 24 4.47 -21.88 22.99
C TYR A 24 5.92 -21.43 22.89
N ARG A 25 6.29 -20.83 21.76
CA ARG A 25 7.67 -20.37 21.49
C ARG A 25 7.69 -18.95 20.98
N VAL A 26 8.70 -18.20 21.37
CA VAL A 26 9.03 -16.87 20.87
C VAL A 26 10.41 -16.91 20.21
N VAL A 27 10.61 -16.19 19.10
CA VAL A 27 11.94 -16.07 18.47
C VAL A 27 12.86 -15.31 19.42
N PRO A 28 13.98 -15.88 19.84
CA PRO A 28 14.98 -15.16 20.61
C PRO A 28 15.44 -13.90 19.84
N PRO A 29 15.47 -12.71 20.44
CA PRO A 29 15.85 -11.46 19.79
C PRO A 29 17.20 -11.51 19.08
N GLU A 30 18.18 -12.24 19.60
CA GLU A 30 19.48 -12.49 18.99
C GLU A 30 19.41 -13.27 17.67
N VAL A 31 18.33 -14.03 17.44
CA VAL A 31 18.03 -14.71 16.18
C VAL A 31 17.15 -13.84 15.27
N GLY A 32 16.12 -13.22 15.83
CA GLY A 32 15.16 -12.45 15.03
C GLY A 32 15.69 -11.12 14.54
N VAL A 33 16.46 -10.37 15.35
CA VAL A 33 17.01 -9.07 14.96
C VAL A 33 17.87 -9.18 13.70
N PRO A 34 18.83 -10.12 13.56
CA PRO A 34 19.56 -10.31 12.30
C PRO A 34 18.66 -10.52 11.07
N VAL A 35 17.57 -11.29 11.21
CA VAL A 35 16.60 -11.51 10.13
C VAL A 35 15.88 -10.21 9.78
N ILE A 36 15.38 -9.48 10.79
CA ILE A 36 14.70 -8.18 10.62
C ILE A 36 15.63 -7.20 9.90
N ARG A 37 16.89 -7.11 10.34
CA ARG A 37 17.89 -6.22 9.74
C ARG A 37 18.14 -6.57 8.28
N LYS A 38 18.28 -7.85 7.94
CA LYS A 38 18.51 -8.30 6.56
C LYS A 38 17.40 -7.86 5.59
N TRP A 39 16.15 -7.86 6.05
CA TRP A 39 15.01 -7.36 5.27
C TRP A 39 14.95 -5.84 5.23
N LEU A 40 15.13 -5.20 6.39
CA LEU A 40 14.98 -3.75 6.55
C LEU A 40 16.06 -2.96 5.82
N GLU A 41 17.31 -3.42 5.94
CA GLU A 41 18.51 -2.79 5.39
C GLU A 41 18.77 -3.16 3.92
N HIS A 42 17.87 -3.93 3.29
CA HIS A 42 17.95 -4.22 1.86
C HIS A 42 17.76 -2.94 1.03
N ASP A 43 18.31 -2.94 -0.17
CA ASP A 43 18.07 -1.86 -1.13
C ASP A 43 16.59 -1.84 -1.55
N TRP A 44 15.97 -0.67 -1.41
CA TRP A 44 14.59 -0.42 -1.86
C TRP A 44 14.60 0.35 -3.20
N PRO A 45 13.66 0.05 -4.12
CA PRO A 45 12.56 -0.91 -3.99
C PRO A 45 13.08 -2.36 -4.07
N MET A 46 12.55 -3.22 -3.19
CA MET A 46 12.85 -4.65 -3.18
C MET A 46 11.82 -5.36 -4.05
N THR A 47 12.25 -6.13 -5.03
CA THR A 47 11.33 -6.95 -5.84
C THR A 47 10.76 -8.11 -5.03
N VAL A 48 9.58 -8.61 -5.39
CA VAL A 48 9.00 -9.81 -4.76
C VAL A 48 9.97 -10.98 -4.86
N LYS A 49 10.61 -11.17 -6.01
CA LYS A 49 11.62 -12.21 -6.22
C LYS A 49 12.79 -12.13 -5.23
N GLU A 50 13.30 -10.94 -4.95
CA GLU A 50 14.34 -10.73 -3.94
C GLU A 50 13.83 -11.07 -2.54
N GLY A 51 12.61 -10.63 -2.19
CA GLY A 51 11.95 -11.00 -0.94
C GLY A 51 11.80 -12.52 -0.78
N LEU A 52 11.32 -13.22 -1.81
CA LEU A 52 11.21 -14.68 -1.79
C LEU A 52 12.59 -15.36 -1.67
N THR A 53 13.62 -14.78 -2.28
CA THR A 53 15.00 -15.27 -2.16
C THR A 53 15.53 -15.11 -0.72
N LEU A 54 15.24 -13.98 -0.06
CA LEU A 54 15.59 -13.77 1.35
C LEU A 54 14.87 -14.77 2.26
N ARG A 55 13.60 -15.03 2.02
CA ARG A 55 12.80 -16.07 2.70
C ARG A 55 13.44 -17.45 2.52
N ASP A 56 13.78 -17.85 1.29
CA ASP A 56 14.35 -19.17 0.99
C ASP A 56 15.69 -19.40 1.69
N GLN A 57 16.52 -18.35 1.82
CA GLN A 57 17.77 -18.41 2.57
C GLN A 57 17.57 -18.65 4.07
N LEU A 58 16.38 -18.38 4.60
CA LEU A 58 16.00 -18.63 6.00
C LEU A 58 15.36 -20.01 6.20
N GLY A 59 15.16 -20.76 5.11
CA GLY A 59 14.57 -22.10 5.12
C GLY A 59 13.07 -22.11 5.39
N TRP A 60 12.37 -20.99 5.17
CA TRP A 60 10.93 -20.91 5.38
C TRP A 60 10.14 -21.53 4.23
N GLU A 61 9.05 -22.22 4.55
CA GLU A 61 8.23 -22.93 3.58
C GLU A 61 7.13 -22.02 3.02
N SER A 62 6.92 -22.06 1.71
CA SER A 62 5.86 -21.28 1.05
C SER A 62 4.52 -21.98 1.14
N ASP A 63 3.44 -21.22 1.16
CA ASP A 63 2.14 -21.77 0.82
C ASP A 63 2.14 -22.24 -0.66
N PRO A 64 1.58 -23.43 -0.98
CA PRO A 64 1.56 -23.95 -2.35
C PRO A 64 0.72 -23.13 -3.33
N GLU A 65 -0.30 -22.41 -2.85
CA GLU A 65 -1.21 -21.61 -3.68
C GLU A 65 -0.74 -20.16 -3.81
N ASP A 66 -0.09 -19.62 -2.77
CA ASP A 66 0.42 -18.25 -2.76
C ASP A 66 1.84 -18.16 -2.16
N PRO A 67 2.90 -18.01 -2.98
CA PRO A 67 4.26 -17.96 -2.48
C PRO A 67 4.56 -16.73 -1.61
N THR A 68 3.69 -15.70 -1.62
CA THR A 68 3.83 -14.53 -0.74
C THR A 68 3.39 -14.82 0.69
N LEU A 69 2.69 -15.94 0.93
CA LEU A 69 2.39 -16.49 2.24
C LEU A 69 3.40 -17.58 2.57
N PHE A 70 3.92 -17.60 3.80
CA PHE A 70 4.90 -18.59 4.22
C PHE A 70 4.83 -18.87 5.72
N THR A 71 5.28 -20.06 6.08
CA THR A 71 5.43 -20.51 7.46
C THR A 71 6.89 -20.37 7.88
N THR A 72 7.10 -19.60 8.94
CA THR A 72 8.42 -19.53 9.58
C THR A 72 8.67 -20.77 10.47
N ASN A 73 9.88 -20.92 10.98
CA ASN A 73 10.35 -22.14 11.66
C ASN A 73 9.71 -22.41 13.05
N HIS A 74 8.53 -21.85 13.34
CA HIS A 74 7.80 -21.99 14.60
C HIS A 74 6.95 -23.26 14.72
N ASN A 75 7.04 -24.17 13.74
CA ASN A 75 6.26 -25.41 13.74
C ASN A 75 4.73 -25.15 13.76
N ILE A 76 4.30 -24.06 13.09
CA ILE A 76 2.90 -23.68 12.91
C ILE A 76 2.44 -24.25 11.57
N LYS A 77 1.25 -24.87 11.54
CA LYS A 77 0.71 -25.52 10.34
C LYS A 77 0.14 -24.55 9.30
N GLU A 78 -0.08 -23.30 9.68
CA GLU A 78 -0.70 -22.26 8.87
C GLU A 78 0.30 -21.13 8.63
N ALA A 79 0.22 -20.50 7.45
CA ALA A 79 1.05 -19.35 7.11
C ALA A 79 0.93 -18.26 8.18
N ASP A 80 2.05 -17.93 8.82
CA ASP A 80 2.13 -16.98 9.94
C ASP A 80 2.75 -15.64 9.51
N SER A 81 3.26 -15.61 8.27
CA SER A 81 4.07 -14.53 7.74
C SER A 81 3.76 -14.32 6.26
N TRP A 82 3.90 -13.07 5.82
CA TRP A 82 3.53 -12.72 4.45
C TRP A 82 4.27 -11.50 3.92
N ILE A 83 4.27 -11.42 2.60
CA ILE A 83 4.65 -10.26 1.80
C ILE A 83 3.36 -9.73 1.15
N ILE A 84 3.12 -8.43 1.25
CA ILE A 84 2.15 -7.75 0.41
C ILE A 84 2.96 -7.11 -0.72
N ASP A 85 2.65 -7.43 -1.96
CA ASP A 85 3.27 -6.83 -3.14
C ASP A 85 2.37 -5.79 -3.81
N ILE A 86 3.03 -4.79 -4.39
CA ILE A 86 2.43 -3.84 -5.33
C ILE A 86 3.39 -3.74 -6.50
N ASN A 87 2.95 -4.19 -7.67
CA ASN A 87 3.66 -4.12 -8.95
C ASN A 87 4.97 -4.91 -8.96
N ASP A 88 4.94 -6.13 -8.40
CA ASP A 88 6.12 -6.98 -8.26
C ASP A 88 7.23 -6.39 -7.35
N GLU A 89 6.89 -5.35 -6.59
CA GLU A 89 7.70 -4.79 -5.51
C GLU A 89 7.07 -5.11 -4.15
N VAL A 90 7.91 -5.37 -3.15
CA VAL A 90 7.48 -5.58 -1.77
C VAL A 90 6.92 -4.28 -1.23
N ASN A 91 5.63 -4.24 -0.95
CA ASN A 91 4.99 -3.09 -0.30
C ASN A 91 5.17 -3.17 1.23
N SER A 92 4.91 -4.35 1.81
CA SER A 92 5.13 -4.61 3.23
C SER A 92 5.48 -6.07 3.47
N PHE A 93 6.31 -6.32 4.47
CA PHE A 93 6.67 -7.64 4.96
C PHE A 93 6.25 -7.76 6.42
N ARG A 94 5.57 -8.85 6.77
CA ARG A 94 5.18 -9.15 8.16
C ARG A 94 5.63 -10.55 8.52
N ILE A 95 6.22 -10.69 9.69
CA ILE A 95 6.54 -11.98 10.29
C ILE A 95 5.96 -12.10 11.69
N SER A 96 5.55 -13.32 12.02
CA SER A 96 5.32 -13.69 13.41
C SER A 96 6.67 -13.96 14.09
N LEU A 97 6.84 -13.40 15.27
CA LEU A 97 7.97 -13.66 16.17
C LEU A 97 7.57 -14.57 17.32
N ALA A 98 6.32 -15.05 17.34
CA ALA A 98 5.83 -15.99 18.32
C ALA A 98 4.90 -17.03 17.67
N SER A 99 4.81 -18.18 18.31
CA SER A 99 3.85 -19.22 17.97
C SER A 99 2.43 -18.76 18.28
N PHE A 100 1.42 -19.37 17.66
CA PHE A 100 0.05 -19.12 18.05
C PHE A 100 -0.24 -19.76 19.42
N ALA A 101 -0.88 -19.00 20.32
CA ALA A 101 -1.51 -19.54 21.52
C ALA A 101 -2.95 -19.02 21.61
N PRO A 102 -3.89 -19.84 22.09
CA PRO A 102 -5.25 -19.41 22.31
C PRO A 102 -5.32 -18.43 23.51
N ILE A 103 -6.33 -17.56 23.51
CA ILE A 103 -6.47 -16.45 24.47
C ILE A 103 -6.58 -16.92 25.93
N ASP A 104 -7.04 -18.14 26.17
CA ASP A 104 -7.11 -18.76 27.50
C ASP A 104 -5.73 -19.11 28.07
N ALA A 105 -4.68 -19.14 27.24
CA ALA A 105 -3.29 -19.31 27.64
C ALA A 105 -2.51 -17.99 27.77
N ASP A 106 -3.17 -16.83 27.69
CA ASP A 106 -2.51 -15.52 27.76
C ASP A 106 -1.83 -15.27 29.11
N ALA A 107 -2.33 -15.86 30.20
CA ALA A 107 -1.74 -15.72 31.52
C ALA A 107 -0.31 -16.30 31.58
N GLU A 108 -0.06 -17.39 30.86
CA GLU A 108 1.23 -18.07 30.76
C GLU A 108 2.12 -17.48 29.66
N THR A 109 1.55 -17.07 28.53
CA THR A 109 2.31 -16.66 27.33
C THR A 109 2.64 -15.16 27.31
N THR A 110 1.75 -14.29 27.79
CA THR A 110 1.95 -12.83 27.77
C THR A 110 3.23 -12.38 28.49
N PRO A 111 3.61 -12.92 29.66
CA PRO A 111 4.87 -12.53 30.32
C PRO A 111 6.11 -12.79 29.47
N ILE A 112 6.18 -13.95 28.80
CA ILE A 112 7.31 -14.33 27.94
C ILE A 112 7.33 -13.44 26.69
N THR A 113 6.16 -13.23 26.07
CA THR A 113 5.98 -12.34 24.92
C THR A 113 6.43 -10.91 25.24
N ARG A 114 6.09 -10.41 26.44
CA ARG A 114 6.47 -9.07 26.91
C ARG A 114 7.96 -8.96 27.18
N CYS A 115 8.57 -9.99 27.75
CA CYS A 115 10.01 -10.05 27.94
C CYS A 115 10.74 -9.95 26.61
N ALA A 116 10.35 -10.79 25.64
CA ALA A 116 10.92 -10.77 24.30
C ALA A 116 10.69 -9.43 23.59
N TYR A 117 9.47 -8.86 23.67
CA TYR A 117 9.15 -7.55 23.10
C TYR A 117 10.11 -6.47 23.62
N ASN A 118 10.32 -6.38 24.93
CA ASN A 118 11.21 -5.40 25.54
C ASN A 118 12.64 -5.56 25.04
N GLU A 119 13.13 -6.80 24.92
CA GLU A 119 14.48 -7.08 24.46
C GLU A 119 14.66 -6.81 22.96
N TYR A 120 13.66 -7.13 22.11
CA TYR A 120 13.65 -6.67 20.72
C TYR A 120 13.75 -5.15 20.63
N VAL A 121 12.93 -4.44 21.41
CA VAL A 121 12.92 -2.97 21.43
C VAL A 121 14.28 -2.43 21.90
N GLU A 122 14.88 -3.02 22.93
CA GLU A 122 16.20 -2.62 23.45
C GLU A 122 17.30 -2.81 22.40
N LEU A 123 17.40 -4.00 21.80
CA LEU A 123 18.40 -4.31 20.78
C LEU A 123 18.23 -3.42 19.55
N LEU A 124 17.00 -3.25 19.05
CA LEU A 124 16.74 -2.37 17.90
C LEU A 124 17.01 -0.90 18.23
N THR A 125 16.70 -0.45 19.45
CA THR A 125 17.00 0.91 19.90
C THR A 125 18.52 1.15 19.97
N SER A 126 19.30 0.13 20.36
CA SER A 126 20.76 0.24 20.40
C SER A 126 21.38 0.44 19.00
N VAL A 127 20.72 -0.08 17.95
CA VAL A 127 21.20 0.01 16.56
C VAL A 127 20.64 1.26 15.85
N TYR A 128 19.36 1.54 16.03
CA TYR A 128 18.62 2.54 15.24
C TYR A 128 18.23 3.80 16.01
N GLY A 129 18.53 3.87 17.30
CA GLY A 129 18.08 4.94 18.17
C GLY A 129 16.63 4.76 18.63
N LEU A 130 16.13 5.76 19.35
CA LEU A 130 14.84 5.68 20.04
C LEU A 130 13.67 5.60 19.05
N GLY A 131 12.89 4.52 19.16
CA GLY A 131 11.63 4.36 18.42
C GLY A 131 10.46 5.08 19.10
N ARG A 132 9.39 5.31 18.34
CA ARG A 132 8.13 5.85 18.88
C ARG A 132 7.27 4.70 19.40
N SER A 133 7.06 4.66 20.71
CA SER A 133 6.18 3.68 21.33
C SER A 133 4.73 4.17 21.38
N ALA A 134 3.81 3.21 21.27
CA ALA A 134 2.39 3.35 21.51
C ALA A 134 1.94 2.14 22.32
N ASP A 135 1.38 2.41 23.50
CA ASP A 135 0.92 1.41 24.45
C ASP A 135 -0.54 1.70 24.79
N ASP A 136 -1.34 0.63 24.89
CA ASP A 136 -2.71 0.61 25.38
C ASP A 136 -2.88 -0.59 26.33
N ASP A 137 -4.04 -0.75 26.97
CA ASP A 137 -4.29 -1.76 28.01
C ASP A 137 -3.92 -3.19 27.54
N ASP A 138 -4.16 -3.50 26.26
CA ASP A 138 -3.98 -4.85 25.71
C ASP A 138 -2.81 -4.97 24.71
N SER A 139 -2.19 -3.87 24.29
CA SER A 139 -1.20 -3.89 23.21
C SER A 139 -0.05 -2.91 23.40
N SER A 140 1.16 -3.35 23.03
CA SER A 140 2.36 -2.53 23.03
C SER A 140 3.00 -2.57 21.66
N SER A 141 3.45 -1.42 21.16
CA SER A 141 4.20 -1.39 19.91
C SER A 141 5.22 -0.27 19.86
N THR A 142 6.34 -0.52 19.20
CA THR A 142 7.36 0.49 18.93
C THR A 142 7.61 0.54 17.42
N ARG A 143 7.62 1.76 16.88
CA ARG A 143 7.85 2.04 15.46
C ARG A 143 9.09 2.90 15.26
N TRP A 144 9.92 2.52 14.28
CA TRP A 144 11.03 3.31 13.77
C TRP A 144 10.73 3.72 12.33
N LEU A 145 10.95 5.00 12.00
CA LEU A 145 10.92 5.52 10.64
C LEU A 145 12.35 5.92 10.26
N PHE A 146 12.82 5.40 9.13
CA PHE A 146 14.21 5.57 8.70
C PHE A 146 14.36 6.69 7.67
N PRO A 147 15.56 7.26 7.49
CA PRO A 147 15.81 8.27 6.44
C PRO A 147 15.52 7.79 5.02
N SER A 148 15.59 6.47 4.78
CA SER A 148 15.16 5.84 3.53
C SER A 148 13.64 5.84 3.33
N GLN A 149 12.87 6.35 4.29
CA GLN A 149 11.41 6.30 4.38
C GLN A 149 10.82 4.90 4.56
N SER A 150 11.63 3.85 4.72
CA SER A 150 11.14 2.55 5.23
C SER A 150 10.79 2.67 6.72
N SER A 151 9.99 1.74 7.24
CA SER A 151 9.70 1.70 8.68
C SER A 151 9.65 0.29 9.22
N LEU A 152 10.10 0.14 10.46
CA LEU A 152 9.99 -1.08 11.25
C LEU A 152 8.97 -0.85 12.36
N ARG A 153 8.10 -1.84 12.61
CA ARG A 153 7.23 -1.90 13.77
C ARG A 153 7.37 -3.25 14.44
N ILE A 154 7.69 -3.25 15.74
CA ILE A 154 7.50 -4.40 16.61
C ILE A 154 6.20 -4.16 17.38
N GLY A 155 5.33 -5.15 17.42
CA GLY A 155 4.05 -5.07 18.13
C GLY A 155 3.73 -6.35 18.86
N MET A 156 3.24 -6.23 20.09
CA MET A 156 2.66 -7.34 20.85
C MET A 156 1.21 -7.08 21.24
N THR A 157 0.43 -8.15 21.35
CA THR A 157 -0.93 -8.17 21.90
C THR A 157 -1.16 -9.54 22.52
N GLY A 158 -1.22 -9.62 23.85
CA GLY A 158 -1.24 -10.91 24.58
C GLY A 158 -0.05 -11.80 24.19
N SER A 159 -0.36 -12.99 23.67
CA SER A 159 0.59 -13.97 23.12
C SER A 159 1.13 -13.66 21.72
N VAL A 160 0.58 -12.67 21.01
CA VAL A 160 0.99 -12.35 19.64
C VAL A 160 2.18 -11.41 19.69
N LEU A 161 3.29 -11.77 19.04
CA LEU A 161 4.44 -10.88 18.79
C LEU A 161 4.74 -10.83 17.30
N THR A 162 4.80 -9.64 16.73
CA THR A 162 4.93 -9.46 15.28
C THR A 162 5.96 -8.38 14.95
N CYS A 163 6.62 -8.58 13.81
CA CYS A 163 7.43 -7.56 13.16
C CYS A 163 6.80 -7.21 11.81
N THR A 164 6.67 -5.91 11.54
CA THR A 164 6.22 -5.39 10.24
C THR A 164 7.25 -4.41 9.70
N ILE A 165 7.69 -4.64 8.46
CA ILE A 165 8.54 -3.72 7.70
C ILE A 165 7.71 -3.18 6.54
N ASN A 166 7.60 -1.87 6.45
CA ASN A 166 6.96 -1.19 5.31
C ASN A 166 8.03 -0.57 4.43
N SER A 167 7.84 -0.71 3.12
CA SER A 167 8.67 -0.06 2.12
C SER A 167 8.57 1.47 2.20
N PRO A 168 9.54 2.20 1.61
CA PRO A 168 9.44 3.64 1.40
C PRO A 168 8.12 4.05 0.73
N ALA A 169 7.72 3.32 -0.31
CA ALA A 169 6.50 3.59 -1.06
C ALA A 169 5.23 3.44 -0.19
N ALA A 170 5.17 2.37 0.61
CA ALA A 170 4.04 2.13 1.52
C ALA A 170 3.88 3.23 2.58
N ASN A 171 4.99 3.69 3.16
CA ASN A 171 4.94 4.78 4.14
C ASN A 171 4.60 6.12 3.51
N TYR A 172 5.07 6.39 2.29
CA TYR A 172 4.68 7.58 1.55
C TYR A 172 3.19 7.59 1.26
N ALA A 173 2.66 6.46 0.77
CA ALA A 173 1.22 6.31 0.53
C ALA A 173 0.40 6.48 1.81
N ALA A 174 0.85 5.91 2.94
CA ALA A 174 0.17 6.07 4.22
C ALA A 174 0.25 7.50 4.77
N ALA A 175 1.38 8.19 4.61
CA ALA A 175 1.54 9.60 5.01
C ALA A 175 0.67 10.51 4.14
N ALA A 176 0.64 10.25 2.83
CA ALA A 176 -0.27 10.91 1.91
C ALA A 176 -1.73 10.68 2.34
N GLU A 177 -2.14 9.44 2.60
CA GLU A 177 -3.48 9.13 3.12
C GLU A 177 -3.80 9.80 4.46
N ALA A 178 -2.81 9.95 5.36
CA ALA A 178 -3.02 10.63 6.64
C ALA A 178 -3.21 12.15 6.46
N GLU A 179 -2.38 12.82 5.64
CA GLU A 179 -2.58 14.24 5.31
C GLU A 179 -3.93 14.46 4.61
N LEU A 180 -4.35 13.49 3.79
CA LEU A 180 -5.69 13.48 3.18
C LEU A 180 -6.80 13.41 4.22
N LEU A 181 -6.68 12.51 5.21
CA LEU A 181 -7.66 12.35 6.28
C LEU A 181 -7.70 13.56 7.23
N GLU A 182 -6.56 14.18 7.51
CA GLU A 182 -6.52 15.41 8.31
C GLU A 182 -7.20 16.58 7.57
N TRP A 183 -7.05 16.66 6.25
CA TRP A 183 -7.81 17.60 5.43
C TRP A 183 -9.31 17.30 5.46
N GLU A 184 -9.73 16.02 5.36
CA GLU A 184 -11.14 15.62 5.48
C GLU A 184 -11.75 15.98 6.85
N ALA A 185 -10.97 15.88 7.94
CA ALA A 185 -11.43 16.24 9.29
C ALA A 185 -11.45 17.76 9.54
N ALA A 186 -10.72 18.54 8.75
CA ALA A 186 -10.67 20.00 8.86
C ALA A 186 -11.77 20.72 8.07
N ASP A 187 -12.42 20.05 7.10
CA ASP A 187 -13.45 20.63 6.22
C ASP A 187 -14.88 20.58 6.81
N ASP A 188 -15.01 20.57 8.14
CA ASP A 188 -16.27 20.82 8.85
C ASP A 188 -16.64 22.33 8.92
N GLY A 189 -15.95 23.20 8.16
CA GLY A 189 -16.11 24.65 8.25
C GLY A 189 -15.82 25.41 6.96
N ASP A 190 -16.90 25.73 6.24
CA ASP A 190 -17.07 26.91 5.37
C ASP A 190 -15.82 27.46 4.66
N GLU A 191 -15.46 26.92 3.49
CA GLU A 191 -14.84 27.73 2.43
C GLU A 191 -15.44 27.42 1.05
N LYS A 192 -16.38 28.28 0.64
CA LYS A 192 -16.83 28.41 -0.75
C LYS A 192 -15.64 28.77 -1.65
N SER A 193 -15.00 27.76 -2.23
CA SER A 193 -13.94 27.93 -3.20
C SER A 193 -14.50 28.51 -4.51
N GLY A 194 -14.01 29.69 -4.87
CA GLY A 194 -14.45 30.47 -6.03
C GLY A 194 -14.21 29.77 -7.37
N TRP A 195 -15.22 29.84 -8.22
CA TRP A 195 -15.26 29.30 -9.57
C TRP A 195 -14.18 29.87 -10.49
N ILE A 196 -13.46 28.98 -11.19
CA ILE A 196 -12.91 29.29 -12.51
C ILE A 196 -13.73 28.50 -13.53
N VAL A 197 -14.52 29.21 -14.31
CA VAL A 197 -15.28 28.68 -15.44
C VAL A 197 -14.30 28.48 -16.59
N ILE A 198 -14.08 27.23 -17.01
CA ILE A 198 -13.54 26.97 -18.35
C ILE A 198 -14.75 27.01 -19.29
N ALA A 199 -14.84 28.08 -20.08
CA ALA A 199 -15.91 28.28 -21.05
C ALA A 199 -15.82 27.25 -22.18
N GLY A 200 -16.94 26.57 -22.47
CA GLY A 200 -17.09 25.78 -23.69
C GLY A 200 -18.34 24.91 -23.72
N GLY A 201 -19.42 25.40 -24.32
CA GLY A 201 -20.46 24.57 -24.94
C GLY A 201 -21.87 24.74 -24.38
N ASP A 202 -22.69 25.51 -25.10
CA ASP A 202 -24.13 25.71 -24.87
C ASP A 202 -24.90 24.38 -24.76
N ARG A 203 -25.85 24.36 -23.82
CA ARG A 203 -26.93 23.37 -23.75
C ARG A 203 -27.82 23.49 -24.97
N VAL A 204 -27.89 22.43 -25.77
CA VAL A 204 -29.04 22.14 -26.63
C VAL A 204 -29.65 20.84 -26.11
N MET A 205 -30.86 20.94 -25.53
CA MET A 205 -31.75 19.79 -25.43
C MET A 205 -32.33 19.57 -26.82
N ASP A 206 -32.03 18.44 -27.44
CA ASP A 206 -32.92 17.87 -28.43
C ASP A 206 -32.86 16.34 -28.45
N ASP A 207 -33.95 15.80 -28.97
CA ASP A 207 -34.62 14.54 -28.67
C ASP A 207 -33.99 13.24 -29.22
N GLU A 208 -34.34 12.14 -28.54
CA GLU A 208 -34.27 10.71 -28.91
C GLU A 208 -33.42 10.21 -30.10
N ARG A 209 -32.27 9.63 -29.74
CA ARG A 209 -31.65 8.34 -30.16
C ARG A 209 -30.16 8.50 -30.48
N CYS A 210 -29.31 8.20 -29.50
CA CYS A 210 -27.96 7.67 -29.68
C CYS A 210 -27.48 7.12 -28.33
N CYS A 211 -26.62 6.10 -28.35
CA CYS A 211 -26.03 5.34 -27.23
C CYS A 211 -25.99 6.09 -25.87
N GLU A 212 -26.46 5.46 -24.78
CA GLU A 212 -26.45 6.02 -23.41
C GLU A 212 -25.18 6.84 -23.11
N CYS A 213 -25.27 8.17 -23.14
CA CYS A 213 -24.23 9.04 -22.64
C CYS A 213 -24.09 8.79 -21.14
N MET A 214 -22.99 8.17 -20.73
CA MET A 214 -22.73 7.93 -19.32
C MET A 214 -22.62 9.27 -18.58
N VAL A 215 -23.41 9.43 -17.53
CA VAL A 215 -23.31 10.58 -16.62
C VAL A 215 -22.29 10.22 -15.55
N TYR A 216 -21.19 10.98 -15.46
CA TYR A 216 -20.12 10.75 -14.48
C TYR A 216 -20.29 11.52 -13.18
N GLU A 217 -21.44 12.18 -13.01
CA GLU A 217 -21.80 12.89 -11.80
C GLU A 217 -23.11 12.34 -11.23
N ARG A 218 -23.24 12.35 -9.91
CA ARG A 218 -24.46 11.92 -9.22
C ARG A 218 -24.66 12.72 -7.95
N GLU A 219 -25.84 13.30 -7.81
CA GLU A 219 -26.26 13.90 -6.54
C GLU A 219 -26.45 12.82 -5.47
N LEU A 220 -25.92 13.11 -4.28
CA LEU A 220 -26.02 12.27 -3.10
C LEU A 220 -27.19 12.73 -2.21
N PRO A 221 -27.71 11.86 -1.33
CA PRO A 221 -28.86 12.21 -0.47
C PRO A 221 -28.63 13.42 0.45
N ASP A 222 -27.38 13.75 0.75
CA ASP A 222 -26.96 14.90 1.56
C ASP A 222 -26.84 16.21 0.74
N GLY A 223 -27.13 16.17 -0.56
CA GLY A 223 -27.03 17.32 -1.47
C GLY A 223 -25.63 17.54 -2.06
N THR A 224 -24.64 16.70 -1.72
CA THR A 224 -23.31 16.75 -2.35
C THR A 224 -23.31 16.02 -3.70
N VAL A 225 -22.28 16.23 -4.53
CA VAL A 225 -22.16 15.59 -5.84
C VAL A 225 -20.98 14.62 -5.83
N PHE A 226 -21.27 13.35 -6.08
CA PHE A 226 -20.26 12.34 -6.35
C PHE A 226 -19.86 12.38 -7.83
N ARG A 227 -18.59 12.59 -8.09
CA ARG A 227 -18.03 12.68 -9.44
C ARG A 227 -17.09 11.52 -9.73
N VAL A 228 -17.00 11.19 -10.99
CA VAL A 228 -15.98 10.31 -11.56
C VAL A 228 -15.34 11.05 -12.72
N VAL A 229 -14.03 10.99 -12.82
CA VAL A 229 -13.30 11.62 -13.93
C VAL A 229 -13.62 10.82 -15.19
N PRO A 230 -14.21 11.43 -16.24
CA PRO A 230 -14.48 10.73 -17.49
C PRO A 230 -13.18 10.22 -18.14
N PRO A 231 -13.15 9.05 -18.81
CA PRO A 231 -11.98 8.55 -19.52
C PRO A 231 -11.38 9.56 -20.51
N GLU A 232 -12.22 10.34 -21.20
CA GLU A 232 -11.79 11.39 -22.12
C GLU A 232 -11.00 12.53 -21.44
N VAL A 233 -11.12 12.68 -20.12
CA VAL A 233 -10.36 13.64 -19.30
C VAL A 233 -9.19 12.95 -18.60
N GLY A 234 -9.43 11.80 -17.97
CA GLY A 234 -8.42 11.11 -17.17
C GLY A 234 -7.35 10.39 -17.98
N VAL A 235 -7.70 9.77 -19.12
CA VAL A 235 -6.73 9.05 -19.96
C VAL A 235 -5.62 9.98 -20.49
N PRO A 236 -5.90 11.18 -21.02
CA PRO A 236 -4.84 12.12 -21.40
C PRO A 236 -3.84 12.42 -20.27
N VAL A 237 -4.32 12.57 -19.04
CA VAL A 237 -3.46 12.80 -17.87
C VAL A 237 -2.65 11.54 -17.55
N ILE A 238 -3.29 10.36 -17.53
CA ILE A 238 -2.60 9.08 -17.32
C ILE A 238 -1.46 8.91 -18.32
N ARG A 239 -1.73 9.17 -19.60
CA ARG A 239 -0.74 9.08 -20.69
C ARG A 239 0.42 10.04 -20.49
N LEU A 240 0.14 11.28 -20.05
CA LEU A 240 1.17 12.29 -19.81
C LEU A 240 2.23 11.81 -18.80
N TRP A 241 1.83 11.05 -17.79
CA TRP A 241 2.74 10.47 -16.79
C TRP A 241 3.33 9.13 -17.25
N LEU A 242 2.49 8.24 -17.79
CA LEU A 242 2.88 6.88 -18.16
C LEU A 242 3.83 6.82 -19.36
N GLU A 243 3.59 7.65 -20.38
CA GLU A 243 4.38 7.69 -21.62
C GLU A 243 5.60 8.61 -21.51
N HIS A 244 5.86 9.19 -20.34
CA HIS A 244 7.02 10.05 -20.14
C HIS A 244 8.32 9.26 -20.30
N GLU A 245 9.42 9.96 -20.61
CA GLU A 245 10.75 9.37 -20.56
C GLU A 245 11.13 9.08 -19.10
N TRP A 246 11.58 7.85 -18.85
CA TRP A 246 12.03 7.39 -17.55
C TRP A 246 13.56 7.20 -17.55
N PRO A 247 14.26 7.47 -16.43
CA PRO A 247 13.71 7.92 -15.15
C PRO A 247 13.28 9.39 -15.16
N MET A 248 12.07 9.66 -14.67
CA MET A 248 11.54 11.02 -14.52
C MET A 248 12.08 11.64 -13.24
N SER A 249 12.64 12.83 -13.30
CA SER A 249 13.08 13.58 -12.11
C SER A 249 11.90 14.18 -11.35
N VAL A 250 12.08 14.44 -10.05
CA VAL A 250 11.07 15.17 -9.23
C VAL A 250 10.70 16.51 -9.86
N ARG A 251 11.68 17.23 -10.43
CA ARG A 251 11.44 18.51 -11.12
C ARG A 251 10.49 18.34 -12.30
N GLU A 252 10.69 17.32 -13.13
CA GLU A 252 9.80 17.05 -14.27
C GLU A 252 8.40 16.68 -13.81
N GLY A 253 8.26 15.88 -12.75
CA GLY A 253 6.94 15.59 -12.15
C GLY A 253 6.22 16.86 -11.68
N LEU A 254 6.95 17.78 -11.04
CA LEU A 254 6.41 19.08 -10.62
C LEU A 254 6.06 19.98 -11.83
N GLU A 255 6.83 19.95 -12.91
CA GLU A 255 6.52 20.65 -14.16
C GLU A 255 5.26 20.09 -14.84
N LEU A 256 5.04 18.77 -14.81
CA LEU A 256 3.79 18.16 -15.28
C LEU A 256 2.59 18.65 -14.47
N ARG A 257 2.71 18.70 -13.14
CA ARG A 257 1.67 19.28 -12.28
C ARG A 257 1.39 20.75 -12.66
N ASP A 258 2.41 21.58 -12.86
CA ASP A 258 2.22 22.99 -13.22
C ASP A 258 1.50 23.13 -14.57
N ARG A 259 1.88 22.32 -15.56
CA ARG A 259 1.22 22.27 -16.88
C ARG A 259 -0.25 21.88 -16.78
N LEU A 260 -0.61 21.04 -15.81
CA LEU A 260 -1.98 20.62 -15.53
C LEU A 260 -2.76 21.63 -14.67
N GLY A 261 -2.10 22.69 -14.19
CA GLY A 261 -2.71 23.72 -13.34
C GLY A 261 -3.07 23.22 -11.94
N TRP A 262 -2.42 22.15 -11.47
CA TRP A 262 -2.72 21.54 -10.17
C TRP A 262 -1.99 22.26 -9.03
N ARG A 263 -2.55 22.18 -7.82
CA ARG A 263 -1.99 22.85 -6.63
C ARG A 263 -1.36 21.87 -5.66
N SER A 264 -0.08 22.08 -5.34
CA SER A 264 0.63 21.30 -4.33
C SER A 264 0.06 21.46 -2.91
N SER A 265 0.31 20.51 -2.02
CA SER A 265 0.10 20.68 -0.58
C SER A 265 1.17 21.64 -0.02
N PRO A 266 0.82 22.55 0.91
CA PRO A 266 1.81 23.40 1.58
C PRO A 266 2.84 22.61 2.40
N THR A 267 2.48 21.42 2.89
CA THR A 267 3.33 20.56 3.73
C THR A 267 4.06 19.49 2.93
N MET A 268 3.55 19.14 1.75
CA MET A 268 4.10 18.08 0.89
C MET A 268 3.95 18.43 -0.59
N GLU A 269 5.03 18.92 -1.21
CA GLU A 269 4.95 19.51 -2.54
C GLU A 269 4.56 18.53 -3.66
N THR A 270 4.78 17.22 -3.44
CA THR A 270 4.43 16.16 -4.41
C THR A 270 3.00 15.65 -4.27
N MET A 271 2.19 16.20 -3.34
CA MET A 271 0.75 15.95 -3.23
C MET A 271 -0.03 17.07 -3.87
N PHE A 272 -1.06 16.74 -4.65
CA PHE A 272 -1.76 17.69 -5.53
C PHE A 272 -3.27 17.66 -5.32
N THR A 273 -3.87 18.83 -5.47
CA THR A 273 -5.30 18.98 -5.77
C THR A 273 -5.44 19.17 -7.27
N THR A 274 -6.10 18.22 -7.94
CA THR A 274 -6.43 18.28 -9.37
C THR A 274 -7.63 19.20 -9.61
N GLY A 275 -7.87 19.54 -10.88
CA GLY A 275 -9.03 20.33 -11.30
C GLY A 275 -10.35 19.55 -11.37
N HIS A 276 -10.38 18.28 -10.92
CA HIS A 276 -11.53 17.39 -11.09
C HIS A 276 -12.57 17.47 -9.95
N ASP A 277 -12.33 18.31 -8.94
CA ASP A 277 -13.25 18.54 -7.82
C ASP A 277 -13.68 17.24 -7.10
N LEU A 278 -12.70 16.37 -6.84
CA LEU A 278 -12.90 15.08 -6.18
C LEU A 278 -12.85 15.17 -4.63
N GLY A 279 -12.62 16.38 -4.11
CA GLY A 279 -12.34 16.65 -2.70
C GLY A 279 -10.86 16.52 -2.37
N GLY A 280 -10.26 17.59 -1.85
CA GLY A 280 -8.95 17.57 -1.19
C GLY A 280 -7.75 17.40 -2.09
N LYS A 281 -6.71 16.74 -1.58
CA LYS A 281 -5.62 16.24 -2.41
C LYS A 281 -6.10 14.92 -3.04
N ASP A 282 -5.87 14.73 -4.31
CA ASP A 282 -6.43 13.60 -5.07
C ASP A 282 -5.42 13.05 -6.08
N ALA A 283 -4.22 13.61 -6.16
CA ALA A 283 -3.08 13.01 -6.84
C ALA A 283 -1.80 13.22 -6.02
N TYR A 284 -0.82 12.35 -6.20
CA TYR A 284 0.52 12.53 -5.65
C TYR A 284 1.54 11.71 -6.42
N PHE A 285 2.83 11.99 -6.25
CA PHE A 285 3.87 11.04 -6.62
C PHE A 285 4.84 10.79 -5.46
N ILE A 286 5.47 9.62 -5.50
CA ILE A 286 6.49 9.17 -4.56
C ILE A 286 7.86 9.53 -5.14
N ASP A 287 8.63 10.33 -4.39
CA ASP A 287 10.04 10.56 -4.67
C ASP A 287 10.89 9.43 -4.08
N LEU A 288 11.73 8.82 -4.92
CA LEU A 288 12.82 7.97 -4.50
C LEU A 288 14.13 8.46 -5.12
N LYS A 289 15.05 8.93 -4.27
CA LYS A 289 16.40 9.39 -4.67
C LYS A 289 16.40 10.52 -5.73
N GLY A 290 15.42 11.43 -5.68
CA GLY A 290 15.30 12.56 -6.61
C GLY A 290 14.61 12.21 -7.93
N GLN A 291 14.07 11.00 -8.03
CA GLN A 291 13.32 10.50 -9.18
C GLN A 291 11.90 10.14 -8.75
N VAL A 292 10.95 10.32 -9.66
CA VAL A 292 9.60 9.83 -9.47
C VAL A 292 9.65 8.31 -9.49
N ASN A 293 9.23 7.67 -8.41
CA ASN A 293 9.10 6.20 -8.32
C ASN A 293 7.74 5.75 -8.84
N SER A 294 6.69 6.43 -8.40
CA SER A 294 5.32 6.17 -8.83
C SER A 294 4.46 7.42 -8.70
N PHE A 295 3.44 7.51 -9.56
CA PHE A 295 2.43 8.57 -9.57
C PHE A 295 1.06 7.95 -9.33
N HIS A 296 0.29 8.51 -8.40
CA HIS A 296 -1.04 8.09 -8.04
C HIS A 296 -2.06 9.20 -8.31
N MET A 297 -3.23 8.83 -8.83
CA MET A 297 -4.34 9.77 -9.03
C MET A 297 -5.69 9.09 -8.78
N GLY A 298 -6.53 9.75 -7.99
CA GLY A 298 -7.93 9.45 -7.83
C GLY A 298 -8.72 9.84 -9.08
N LEU A 299 -9.65 8.98 -9.47
CA LEU A 299 -10.57 9.19 -10.59
C LEU A 299 -12.03 9.27 -10.13
N ALA A 300 -12.28 9.28 -8.83
CA ALA A 300 -13.62 9.43 -8.27
C ALA A 300 -13.60 10.23 -6.97
N SER A 301 -14.70 10.94 -6.69
CA SER A 301 -14.85 11.74 -5.48
C SER A 301 -14.67 10.89 -4.24
N ARG A 302 -14.12 11.51 -3.20
CA ARG A 302 -13.97 10.86 -1.90
C ARG A 302 -15.15 11.20 -1.01
N ILE A 303 -15.95 10.19 -0.69
CA ILE A 303 -17.12 10.30 0.20
C ILE A 303 -17.00 9.24 1.29
N PRO A 304 -17.08 9.49 2.60
CA PRO A 304 -16.87 8.47 3.62
C PRO A 304 -17.66 7.17 3.36
N LYS A 305 -17.10 5.99 3.68
CA LYS A 305 -17.75 4.70 3.39
C LYS A 305 -19.15 4.60 4.02
N ALA A 306 -19.32 5.18 5.22
CA ALA A 306 -20.60 5.21 5.92
C ALA A 306 -21.65 6.10 5.21
N SER A 307 -21.21 7.10 4.45
CA SER A 307 -22.06 8.05 3.73
C SER A 307 -22.27 7.67 2.27
N ALA A 308 -21.56 6.66 1.77
CA ALA A 308 -21.55 6.31 0.36
C ALA A 308 -22.77 5.45 -0.03
N PRO A 309 -23.64 5.92 -0.94
CA PRO A 309 -24.76 5.12 -1.41
C PRO A 309 -24.27 3.99 -2.34
N PRO A 310 -24.97 2.84 -2.41
CA PRO A 310 -24.64 1.72 -3.30
C PRO A 310 -24.45 2.15 -4.78
N GLU A 311 -25.21 3.15 -5.17
CA GLU A 311 -25.19 3.88 -6.43
C GLU A 311 -23.81 4.39 -6.86
N ALA A 312 -22.98 4.86 -5.92
CA ALA A 312 -21.64 5.35 -6.22
C ALA A 312 -20.72 4.22 -6.69
N ALA A 313 -20.85 3.04 -6.08
CA ALA A 313 -20.07 1.86 -6.46
C ALA A 313 -20.48 1.28 -7.81
N VAL A 314 -21.75 1.43 -8.20
CA VAL A 314 -22.21 1.08 -9.55
C VAL A 314 -21.60 2.02 -10.59
N LEU A 315 -21.60 3.34 -10.32
CA LEU A 315 -21.03 4.33 -11.23
C LEU A 315 -19.52 4.09 -11.43
N VAL A 316 -18.79 3.90 -10.34
CA VAL A 316 -17.35 3.62 -10.37
C VAL A 316 -17.01 2.35 -11.15
N ARG A 317 -17.76 1.26 -10.96
CA ARG A 317 -17.55 0.02 -11.73
C ARG A 317 -17.81 0.20 -13.23
N ARG A 318 -18.83 0.98 -13.60
CA ARG A 318 -19.10 1.30 -15.00
C ARG A 318 -17.95 2.12 -15.61
N ALA A 319 -17.45 3.12 -14.88
CA ALA A 319 -16.32 3.94 -15.32
C ALA A 319 -15.04 3.12 -15.44
N TYR A 320 -14.77 2.24 -14.47
CA TYR A 320 -13.66 1.30 -14.51
C TYR A 320 -13.67 0.49 -15.83
N GLY A 321 -14.81 -0.07 -16.21
CA GLY A 321 -14.96 -0.81 -17.47
C GLY A 321 -14.63 0.04 -18.71
N GLN A 322 -15.07 1.29 -18.75
CA GLN A 322 -14.75 2.20 -19.86
C GLN A 322 -13.28 2.61 -19.89
N TYR A 323 -12.66 2.88 -18.74
CA TYR A 323 -11.21 3.10 -18.68
C TYR A 323 -10.46 1.89 -19.20
N VAL A 324 -10.84 0.67 -18.80
CA VAL A 324 -10.23 -0.57 -19.29
C VAL A 324 -10.39 -0.68 -20.82
N GLU A 325 -11.56 -0.37 -21.37
CA GLU A 325 -11.80 -0.41 -22.82
C GLU A 325 -10.92 0.59 -23.58
N VAL A 326 -10.87 1.85 -23.12
CA VAL A 326 -10.07 2.90 -23.76
C VAL A 326 -8.57 2.58 -23.67
N LEU A 327 -8.09 2.18 -22.48
CA LEU A 327 -6.69 1.82 -22.26
C LEU A 327 -6.29 0.55 -23.02
N ALA A 328 -7.21 -0.41 -23.18
CA ALA A 328 -6.96 -1.59 -24.00
C ALA A 328 -6.84 -1.25 -25.50
N GLY A 329 -7.57 -0.24 -25.97
CA GLY A 329 -7.40 0.31 -27.31
C GLY A 329 -6.03 0.95 -27.56
N LEU A 330 -5.37 1.45 -26.51
CA LEU A 330 -4.06 2.09 -26.60
C LEU A 330 -2.89 1.12 -26.37
N TYR A 331 -3.00 0.25 -25.37
CA TYR A 331 -1.89 -0.57 -24.86
C TYR A 331 -2.11 -2.08 -25.00
N GLY A 332 -3.21 -2.50 -25.63
CA GLY A 332 -3.61 -3.90 -25.72
C GLY A 332 -4.28 -4.41 -24.44
N ALA A 333 -4.60 -5.70 -24.41
CA ALA A 333 -5.28 -6.31 -23.27
C ALA A 333 -4.42 -6.22 -21.99
N GLY A 334 -4.97 -5.61 -20.94
CA GLY A 334 -4.34 -5.59 -19.63
C GLY A 334 -4.54 -6.90 -18.87
N THR A 335 -3.75 -7.11 -17.82
CA THR A 335 -3.91 -8.24 -16.90
C THR A 335 -4.82 -7.85 -15.76
N THR A 336 -6.01 -8.44 -15.68
CA THR A 336 -6.99 -8.16 -14.61
C THR A 336 -6.87 -9.16 -13.47
N LYS A 337 -6.80 -8.64 -12.25
CA LYS A 337 -6.90 -9.40 -11.00
C LYS A 337 -8.19 -9.03 -10.28
N HIS A 338 -8.87 -10.03 -9.74
CA HIS A 338 -10.02 -9.87 -8.85
C HIS A 338 -9.63 -10.36 -7.46
N SER A 339 -9.96 -9.58 -6.43
CA SER A 339 -9.74 -9.98 -5.04
C SER A 339 -10.96 -9.61 -4.19
N ARG A 340 -11.07 -10.26 -3.03
CA ARG A 340 -12.15 -10.00 -2.08
C ARG A 340 -11.53 -9.65 -0.73
N GLY A 341 -11.45 -8.35 -0.44
CA GLY A 341 -10.88 -7.84 0.80
C GLY A 341 -11.94 -7.46 1.84
N ARG A 342 -11.48 -7.02 3.01
CA ARG A 342 -12.32 -6.49 4.11
C ARG A 342 -13.20 -5.30 3.68
N ASN A 343 -12.79 -4.61 2.61
CA ASN A 343 -13.47 -3.44 2.04
C ASN A 343 -14.42 -3.75 0.88
N GLY A 344 -14.61 -5.03 0.53
CA GLY A 344 -15.49 -5.49 -0.54
C GLY A 344 -14.74 -6.08 -1.73
N PRO A 345 -15.46 -6.39 -2.83
CA PRO A 345 -14.84 -6.80 -4.08
C PRO A 345 -13.92 -5.71 -4.60
N GLN A 346 -12.68 -6.09 -4.91
CA GLN A 346 -11.68 -5.23 -5.53
C GLN A 346 -11.33 -5.82 -6.89
N GLU A 347 -11.11 -4.92 -7.84
CA GLU A 347 -10.73 -5.25 -9.19
C GLU A 347 -9.60 -4.31 -9.63
N SER A 348 -8.60 -4.87 -10.30
CA SER A 348 -7.50 -4.07 -10.83
C SER A 348 -7.01 -4.62 -12.16
N THR A 349 -6.75 -3.75 -13.12
CA THR A 349 -6.16 -4.11 -14.42
C THR A 349 -4.82 -3.41 -14.57
N THR A 350 -3.81 -4.18 -14.98
CA THR A 350 -2.44 -3.70 -15.13
C THR A 350 -1.98 -3.79 -16.59
N TRP A 351 -1.29 -2.75 -17.06
CA TRP A 351 -0.59 -2.70 -18.34
C TRP A 351 0.88 -2.41 -18.09
N VAL A 352 1.77 -3.08 -18.82
CA VAL A 352 3.23 -2.84 -18.79
C VAL A 352 3.65 -2.40 -20.18
N LEU A 353 4.24 -1.21 -20.29
CA LEU A 353 4.69 -0.65 -21.56
C LEU A 353 6.05 -1.22 -21.97
N PRO A 354 6.44 -1.11 -23.25
CA PRO A 354 7.75 -1.56 -23.72
C PRO A 354 8.95 -0.86 -23.04
N ASN A 355 8.75 0.35 -22.52
CA ASN A 355 9.76 1.08 -21.75
C ASN A 355 9.90 0.58 -20.30
N GLY A 356 9.10 -0.42 -19.89
CA GLY A 356 9.09 -1.01 -18.55
C GLY A 356 8.18 -0.29 -17.54
N ALA A 357 7.66 0.89 -17.85
CA ALA A 357 6.72 1.58 -16.98
C ALA A 357 5.38 0.82 -16.94
N SER A 358 4.69 0.84 -15.81
CA SER A 358 3.41 0.16 -15.66
C SER A 358 2.29 1.09 -15.24
N LEU A 359 1.08 0.78 -15.68
CA LEU A 359 -0.16 1.41 -15.24
C LEU A 359 -1.02 0.36 -14.55
N ARG A 360 -1.44 0.63 -13.32
CA ARG A 360 -2.49 -0.09 -12.62
C ARG A 360 -3.71 0.79 -12.46
N LEU A 361 -4.85 0.36 -12.99
CA LEU A 361 -6.16 0.92 -12.71
C LEU A 361 -6.84 0.04 -11.65
N GLY A 362 -7.34 0.63 -10.57
CA GLY A 362 -7.95 -0.09 -9.47
C GLY A 362 -9.32 0.45 -9.08
N THR A 363 -10.22 -0.44 -8.69
CA THR A 363 -11.52 -0.09 -8.13
C THR A 363 -11.85 -0.90 -6.89
N VAL A 364 -12.40 -0.23 -5.88
CA VAL A 364 -12.94 -0.85 -4.65
C VAL A 364 -14.13 -0.05 -4.14
N GLY A 365 -15.33 -0.62 -4.29
CA GLY A 365 -16.58 0.07 -3.95
C GLY A 365 -16.71 1.41 -4.68
N ARG A 366 -16.63 2.51 -3.93
CA ARG A 366 -16.76 3.90 -4.41
C ARG A 366 -15.44 4.53 -4.87
N VAL A 367 -14.32 3.81 -4.77
CA VAL A 367 -12.99 4.32 -5.11
C VAL A 367 -12.60 3.85 -6.50
N LEU A 368 -12.13 4.78 -7.32
CA LEU A 368 -11.48 4.53 -8.60
C LEU A 368 -10.17 5.31 -8.59
N SER A 369 -9.06 4.66 -8.93
CA SER A 369 -7.77 5.32 -8.97
C SER A 369 -6.81 4.61 -9.92
N ILE A 370 -5.73 5.31 -10.25
CA ILE A 370 -4.60 4.79 -11.02
C ILE A 370 -3.32 4.91 -10.22
N THR A 371 -2.39 4.01 -10.50
CA THR A 371 -0.98 4.13 -10.16
C THR A 371 -0.17 3.91 -11.43
N VAL A 372 0.74 4.84 -11.72
CA VAL A 372 1.77 4.71 -12.75
C VAL A 372 3.09 4.48 -12.03
N ASP A 373 3.78 3.40 -12.35
CA ASP A 373 5.06 3.06 -11.73
C ASP A 373 6.18 3.20 -12.75
N SER A 374 7.31 3.72 -12.27
CA SER A 374 8.54 3.80 -13.03
C SER A 374 9.01 2.38 -13.45
N PRO A 375 9.78 2.24 -14.54
CA PRO A 375 10.37 0.97 -14.90
C PRO A 375 11.23 0.43 -13.76
N ALA A 376 11.01 -0.84 -13.38
CA ALA A 376 11.90 -1.52 -12.45
C ALA A 376 13.34 -1.40 -12.95
N THR A 377 14.26 -0.98 -12.08
CA THR A 377 15.67 -0.85 -12.45
C THR A 377 16.16 -2.22 -12.89
N ALA A 378 16.43 -2.42 -14.19
CA ALA A 378 16.99 -3.67 -14.66
C ALA A 378 18.33 -3.90 -13.92
N PRO A 379 18.54 -5.07 -13.27
CA PRO A 379 19.83 -5.37 -12.67
C PRO A 379 20.86 -5.53 -13.80
N GLY A 380 21.69 -4.51 -14.01
CA GLY A 380 22.88 -4.59 -14.85
C GLY A 380 22.93 -3.63 -16.04
N CYS A 381 23.23 -2.36 -15.78
CA CYS A 381 24.11 -1.61 -16.67
C CYS A 381 24.92 -0.62 -15.83
N ALA A 382 26.06 -1.08 -15.31
CA ALA A 382 27.09 -0.16 -14.88
C ALA A 382 27.66 0.54 -16.13
N PRO A 383 27.84 1.87 -16.13
CA PRO A 383 28.51 2.55 -17.23
C PRO A 383 29.97 2.06 -17.32
N ALA A 384 30.41 1.80 -18.55
CA ALA A 384 31.76 1.35 -18.90
C ALA A 384 32.85 2.39 -18.59
#